data_AF-A0AAP0JM49-F1
#
_entry.id   AF-A0AAP0JM49-F1
#
_cell.length_a   1.000
_cell.length_b   1.000
_cell.length_c   1.000
_cell.angle_alpha   90.00
_cell.angle_beta   90.00
_cell.angle_gamma   90.00
#
_symmetry.space_group_name_H-M   'P 1'
#
loop_
_entity.id
_entity.type
_entity.pdbx_description
1 polymer ?
#
loop_
_entity_poly.entity_id
_entity_poly.type
_entity_poly.pdbx_seq_one_letter_code
_entity_poly.pdbx_strand_id
1 'polypeptide(L)'
;MARKKVKLAWISNDSSRRATFKKRNKGLMKKRVMGRFAELPHKERTKRMLNQEGFLRHTSSKLKEQVKRQQRENREQDMTLLMYQCLGGDKALHQYLDSPKDLHCLGTSVDHIINQDYETMNLDVAMEALQSQSWFKSIINSQSSAHDPPHQINYNYNAGDDDLEPLLWGY
;
A
#
# COMPACT_ATOMS: atom_id res chain seq x y z
N MET A 1 -55.92 -48.08 13.89
CA MET A 1 -55.05 -47.88 15.07
C MET A 1 -54.46 -46.48 15.03
N ALA A 2 -54.64 -45.69 16.10
CA ALA A 2 -54.06 -44.36 16.20
C ALA A 2 -52.53 -44.43 16.33
N ARG A 3 -51.82 -43.58 15.59
CA ARG A 3 -50.35 -43.53 15.63
C ARG A 3 -49.91 -42.83 16.91
N LYS A 4 -49.15 -43.52 17.77
CA LYS A 4 -48.54 -42.91 18.96
C LYS A 4 -47.47 -41.88 18.55
N LYS A 5 -47.49 -40.70 19.19
CA LYS A 5 -46.47 -39.65 19.01
C LYS A 5 -45.13 -40.15 19.55
N VAL A 6 -44.06 -39.96 18.78
CA VAL A 6 -42.72 -40.46 19.14
C VAL A 6 -41.86 -39.29 19.63
N LYS A 7 -41.10 -39.49 20.72
CA LYS A 7 -40.10 -38.53 21.23
C LYS A 7 -38.88 -38.51 20.30
N LEU A 8 -38.36 -37.32 19.98
CA LEU A 8 -37.17 -37.17 19.13
C LEU A 8 -35.90 -37.38 19.98
N ALA A 9 -35.55 -38.64 20.19
CA ALA A 9 -34.34 -39.07 20.89
C ALA A 9 -33.74 -40.29 20.19
N TRP A 10 -32.53 -40.66 20.60
CA TRP A 10 -31.88 -41.88 20.12
C TRP A 10 -32.73 -43.13 20.42
N ILE A 11 -32.86 -44.01 19.43
CA ILE A 11 -33.57 -45.29 19.60
C ILE A 11 -32.53 -46.33 20.03
N SER A 12 -32.54 -46.77 21.29
CA SER A 12 -31.54 -47.70 21.83
C SER A 12 -31.55 -49.06 21.11
N ASN A 13 -32.75 -49.61 20.84
CA ASN A 13 -32.91 -50.89 20.17
C ASN A 13 -32.48 -50.82 18.68
N ASP A 14 -31.52 -51.68 18.30
CA ASP A 14 -30.91 -51.65 16.96
C ASP A 14 -31.88 -52.06 15.83
N SER A 15 -32.67 -53.12 16.01
CA SER A 15 -33.61 -53.59 14.98
C SER A 15 -34.68 -52.53 14.69
N SER A 16 -35.23 -51.92 15.75
CA SER A 16 -36.20 -50.82 15.66
C SER A 16 -35.58 -49.57 15.01
N ARG A 17 -34.34 -49.22 15.37
CA ARG A 17 -33.61 -48.08 14.79
C ARG A 17 -33.37 -48.26 13.29
N ARG A 18 -32.89 -49.44 12.85
CA ARG A 18 -32.64 -49.76 11.44
C ARG A 18 -33.92 -49.73 10.60
N ALA A 19 -35.00 -50.37 11.08
CA ALA A 19 -36.29 -50.35 10.39
C ALA A 19 -36.82 -48.92 10.24
N THR A 20 -36.70 -48.12 11.30
CA THR A 20 -37.14 -46.73 11.29
C THR A 20 -36.31 -45.86 10.36
N PHE A 21 -34.98 -46.04 10.32
CA PHE A 21 -34.09 -45.36 9.37
C PHE A 21 -34.51 -45.65 7.93
N LYS A 22 -34.66 -46.92 7.55
CA LYS A 22 -35.07 -47.31 6.18
C LYS A 22 -36.40 -46.64 5.80
N LYS A 23 -37.40 -46.69 6.70
CA LYS A 23 -38.72 -46.11 6.45
C LYS A 23 -38.68 -44.59 6.34
N ARG A 24 -37.97 -43.90 7.23
CA ARG A 24 -37.83 -42.43 7.21
C ARG A 24 -37.00 -41.96 6.03
N ASN A 25 -35.91 -42.65 5.69
CA ASN A 25 -35.08 -42.33 4.53
C ASN A 25 -35.89 -42.46 3.23
N LYS A 26 -36.61 -43.57 3.04
CA LYS A 26 -37.52 -43.74 1.89
C LYS A 26 -38.58 -42.63 1.85
N GLY A 27 -39.13 -42.25 3.00
CA GLY A 27 -40.09 -41.16 3.11
C GLY A 27 -39.50 -39.78 2.77
N LEU A 28 -38.25 -39.52 3.18
CA LEU A 28 -37.52 -38.29 2.85
C LEU A 28 -37.26 -38.19 1.35
N MET A 29 -36.79 -39.26 0.71
CA MET A 29 -36.55 -39.28 -0.74
C MET A 29 -37.83 -39.05 -1.56
N LYS A 30 -38.99 -39.50 -1.05
CA LYS A 30 -40.29 -39.24 -1.68
C LYS A 30 -40.76 -37.79 -1.56
N LYS A 31 -40.19 -36.96 -0.69
CA LYS A 31 -40.55 -35.54 -0.61
C LYS A 31 -40.02 -34.82 -1.85
N ARG A 32 -40.85 -33.99 -2.50
CA ARG A 32 -40.55 -33.29 -3.78
C ARG A 32 -39.17 -32.63 -3.84
N VAL A 33 -38.69 -32.05 -2.73
CA VAL A 33 -37.38 -31.36 -2.71
C VAL A 33 -36.24 -32.36 -2.83
N MET A 34 -36.26 -33.45 -2.06
CA MET A 34 -35.21 -34.47 -2.09
C MET A 34 -35.30 -35.35 -3.34
N GLY A 35 -36.51 -35.65 -3.81
CA GLY A 35 -36.72 -36.38 -5.07
C GLY A 35 -36.14 -35.62 -6.26
N ARG A 36 -36.54 -34.36 -6.44
CA ARG A 36 -35.96 -33.49 -7.49
C ARG A 36 -34.46 -33.34 -7.33
N PHE A 37 -33.96 -33.14 -6.12
CA PHE A 37 -32.53 -33.05 -5.88
C PHE A 37 -31.77 -34.32 -6.29
N ALA A 38 -32.35 -35.51 -6.08
CA ALA A 38 -31.76 -36.78 -6.50
C ALA A 38 -31.81 -36.99 -8.03
N GLU A 39 -32.80 -36.41 -8.71
CA GLU A 39 -32.96 -36.45 -10.16
C GLU A 39 -31.97 -35.53 -10.90
N LEU A 40 -31.45 -34.47 -10.24
CA LEU A 40 -30.47 -33.57 -10.84
C LEU A 40 -29.15 -34.31 -11.19
N PRO A 41 -28.49 -33.98 -12.32
CA PRO A 41 -27.17 -34.51 -12.65
C PRO A 41 -26.15 -34.25 -11.55
N HIS A 42 -25.16 -35.15 -11.40
CA HIS A 42 -24.14 -35.04 -10.34
C HIS A 42 -23.46 -33.66 -10.31
N LYS A 43 -23.16 -33.11 -11.49
CA LYS A 43 -22.55 -31.78 -11.65
C LYS A 43 -23.39 -30.66 -11.05
N GLU A 44 -24.72 -30.74 -11.12
CA GLU A 44 -25.63 -29.75 -10.55
C GLU A 44 -25.82 -29.95 -9.04
N ARG A 45 -25.86 -31.21 -8.59
CA ARG A 45 -25.91 -31.54 -7.16
C ARG A 45 -24.70 -30.99 -6.42
N THR A 46 -23.51 -31.06 -7.01
CA THR A 46 -22.26 -30.63 -6.37
C THR A 46 -21.86 -29.19 -6.66
N LYS A 47 -22.45 -28.53 -7.68
CA LYS A 47 -22.07 -27.18 -8.14
C LYS A 47 -21.99 -26.12 -7.05
N ARG A 48 -22.87 -26.22 -6.04
CA ARG A 48 -22.92 -25.32 -4.88
C ARG A 48 -22.74 -26.04 -3.55
N MET A 49 -22.33 -27.31 -3.58
CA MET A 49 -21.97 -28.01 -2.34
C MET A 49 -20.67 -27.40 -1.82
N LEU A 50 -20.79 -26.65 -0.74
CA LEU A 50 -19.63 -26.21 0.03
C LEU A 50 -19.16 -27.39 0.87
N ASN A 51 -18.02 -27.98 0.50
CA ASN A 51 -17.32 -28.89 1.40
C ASN A 51 -16.87 -28.07 2.62
N GLN A 52 -17.26 -28.51 3.82
CA GLN A 52 -16.85 -27.88 5.08
C GLN A 52 -15.31 -27.76 5.17
N GLU A 53 -14.59 -28.79 4.73
CA GLU A 53 -13.14 -28.82 4.71
C GLU A 53 -12.54 -27.79 3.72
N GLY A 54 -13.14 -27.67 2.52
CA GLY A 54 -12.73 -26.68 1.51
C GLY A 54 -13.01 -25.25 1.95
N PHE A 55 -14.17 -25.02 2.56
CA PHE A 55 -14.54 -23.73 3.14
C PHE A 55 -13.57 -23.32 4.26
N LEU A 56 -13.28 -24.24 5.19
CA LEU A 56 -12.35 -23.99 6.29
C LEU A 56 -10.93 -23.71 5.79
N ARG A 57 -10.43 -24.47 4.80
CA ARG A 57 -9.14 -24.20 4.16
C ARG A 57 -9.06 -22.80 3.56
N HIS A 58 -10.06 -22.43 2.77
CA HIS A 58 -10.10 -21.13 2.12
C HIS A 58 -10.15 -19.98 3.14
N THR A 59 -10.97 -20.10 4.18
CA THR A 59 -11.06 -19.08 5.24
C THR A 59 -9.79 -19.01 6.07
N SER A 60 -9.18 -20.15 6.41
CA SER A 60 -7.87 -20.19 7.07
C SER A 60 -6.80 -19.50 6.24
N SER A 61 -6.80 -19.70 4.92
CA SER A 61 -5.87 -19.01 4.01
C SER A 61 -6.10 -17.49 4.02
N LYS A 62 -7.35 -17.03 3.93
CA LYS A 62 -7.68 -15.61 3.99
C LYS A 62 -7.26 -14.97 5.31
N LEU A 63 -7.52 -15.63 6.45
CA LEU A 63 -7.11 -15.13 7.76
C LEU A 63 -5.59 -15.06 7.89
N LYS A 64 -4.86 -16.06 7.38
CA LYS A 64 -3.38 -16.03 7.34
C LYS A 64 -2.86 -14.84 6.53
N GLU A 65 -3.50 -14.54 5.40
CA GLU A 65 -3.11 -13.42 4.56
C GLU A 65 -3.43 -12.07 5.22
N GLN A 66 -4.58 -11.94 5.88
CA GLN A 66 -4.93 -10.75 6.67
C GLN A 66 -3.92 -10.49 7.80
N VAL A 67 -3.52 -11.53 8.53
CA VAL A 67 -2.48 -11.40 9.58
C VAL A 67 -1.16 -10.94 8.99
N LYS A 68 -0.72 -11.54 7.88
CA LYS A 68 0.52 -11.12 7.20
C LYS A 68 0.46 -9.68 6.71
N ARG A 69 -0.68 -9.24 6.18
CA ARG A 69 -0.89 -7.86 5.76
C ARG A 69 -0.80 -6.91 6.94
N GLN A 70 -1.50 -7.20 8.03
CA GLN A 70 -1.47 -6.36 9.23
C GLN A 70 -0.06 -6.27 9.82
N GLN A 71 0.69 -7.37 9.84
CA GLN A 71 2.09 -7.37 10.29
C GLN A 71 2.98 -6.49 9.42
N ARG A 72 2.72 -6.40 8.11
CA ARG A 72 3.46 -5.51 7.21
C ARG A 72 3.10 -4.05 7.46
N GLU A 73 1.80 -3.73 7.52
CA GLU A 73 1.31 -2.37 7.78
C GLU A 73 1.83 -1.83 9.11
N ASN A 74 1.79 -2.66 10.16
CA ASN A 74 2.33 -2.28 11.47
C ASN A 74 3.84 -2.00 11.41
N ARG A 75 4.61 -2.81 10.66
CA ARG A 75 6.03 -2.55 10.46
C ARG A 75 6.28 -1.25 9.71
N GLU A 76 5.54 -0.97 8.65
CA GLU A 76 5.68 0.29 7.91
C GLU A 76 5.44 1.50 8.83
N GLN A 77 4.46 1.40 9.74
CA GLN A 77 4.22 2.42 10.76
C GLN A 77 5.36 2.53 11.77
N ASP A 78 5.86 1.41 12.29
CA ASP A 78 7.00 1.38 13.22
C ASP A 78 8.26 1.99 12.57
N MET A 79 8.53 1.67 11.31
CA MET A 79 9.66 2.23 10.55
C MET A 79 9.51 3.73 10.33
N THR A 80 8.30 4.19 10.03
CA THR A 80 8.00 5.62 9.86
C THR A 80 8.25 6.38 11.17
N LEU A 81 7.77 5.85 12.30
CA LEU A 81 8.00 6.44 13.62
C LEU A 81 9.50 6.49 13.96
N LEU A 82 10.23 5.43 13.64
CA LEU A 82 11.67 5.35 13.86
C LEU A 82 12.42 6.40 13.03
N MET A 83 12.06 6.62 11.76
CA MET A 83 12.67 7.70 10.97
C MET A 83 12.46 9.07 11.61
N TYR A 84 11.24 9.37 12.07
CA TYR A 84 10.95 10.65 12.75
C TYR A 84 11.78 10.83 14.01
N GLN A 85 11.98 9.76 14.80
CA GLN A 85 12.83 9.79 16.00
C GLN A 85 14.30 10.04 15.66
N CYS A 86 14.83 9.38 14.63
CA CYS A 86 16.20 9.60 14.16
C CYS A 86 16.46 11.04 13.74
N LEU A 87 15.51 11.64 13.00
CA LEU A 87 15.60 13.04 12.57
C LEU A 87 15.48 14.02 13.74
N GLY A 88 14.78 13.63 14.81
CA GLY A 88 14.68 14.38 16.06
C GLY A 88 15.92 14.30 16.97
N GLY A 89 16.95 13.54 16.59
CA GLY A 89 18.20 13.40 17.34
C GLY A 89 18.17 12.38 18.48
N ASP A 90 17.11 11.57 18.58
CA ASP A 90 16.97 10.56 19.62
C ASP A 90 17.68 9.25 19.24
N LYS A 91 18.34 8.59 20.21
CA LYS A 91 19.28 7.47 19.97
C LYS A 91 18.72 6.09 20.33
N ALA A 92 17.41 5.97 20.60
CA ALA A 92 16.77 4.74 21.08
C ALA A 92 16.54 3.66 19.99
N LEU A 93 17.47 3.51 19.05
CA LEU A 93 17.40 2.57 17.93
C LEU A 93 17.41 1.09 18.36
N HIS A 94 17.96 0.81 19.54
CA HIS A 94 18.22 -0.55 20.02
C HIS A 94 16.96 -1.29 20.51
N GLN A 95 15.85 -0.58 20.76
CA GLN A 95 14.58 -1.15 21.24
C GLN A 95 13.70 -1.69 20.10
N TYR A 96 13.92 -1.24 18.86
CA TYR A 96 13.07 -1.53 17.70
C TYR A 96 13.79 -2.35 16.60
N LEU A 97 15.12 -2.48 16.68
CA LEU A 97 15.96 -3.18 15.69
C LEU A 97 16.58 -4.44 16.31
N ASP A 98 15.78 -5.47 16.58
CA ASP A 98 16.27 -6.73 17.13
C ASP A 98 16.62 -7.78 16.06
N SER A 99 16.22 -7.58 14.79
CA SER A 99 16.39 -8.57 13.74
C SER A 99 17.09 -8.02 12.48
N PRO A 100 17.97 -8.81 11.82
CA PRO A 100 18.64 -8.44 10.57
C PRO A 100 17.68 -8.02 9.44
N LYS A 101 16.41 -8.45 9.51
CA LYS A 101 15.37 -8.06 8.56
C LYS A 101 14.92 -6.61 8.73
N ASP A 102 15.05 -6.07 9.93
CA ASP A 102 14.60 -4.71 10.26
C ASP A 102 15.57 -3.69 9.63
N LEU A 103 16.87 -4.03 9.60
CA LEU A 103 17.90 -3.28 8.86
C LEU A 103 17.67 -3.31 7.34
N HIS A 104 17.26 -4.46 6.79
CA HIS A 104 16.92 -4.59 5.38
C HIS A 104 15.67 -3.76 5.02
N CYS A 105 14.64 -3.74 5.87
CA CYS A 105 13.45 -2.91 5.66
C CYS A 105 13.81 -1.41 5.66
N LEU A 106 14.66 -0.98 6.60
CA LEU A 106 15.19 0.38 6.67
C LEU A 106 15.95 0.75 5.39
N GLY A 107 16.82 -0.15 4.90
CA GLY A 107 17.53 0.03 3.63
C GLY A 107 16.57 0.23 2.45
N THR A 108 15.55 -0.62 2.30
CA THR A 108 14.59 -0.48 1.20
C THR A 108 13.73 0.79 1.28
N SER A 109 13.40 1.27 2.48
CA SER A 109 12.65 2.52 2.66
C SER A 109 13.50 3.74 2.35
N VAL A 110 14.78 3.74 2.77
CA VAL A 110 15.74 4.79 2.43
C VAL A 110 15.98 4.83 0.92
N ASP A 111 16.17 3.68 0.27
CA ASP A 111 16.30 3.60 -1.18
C ASP A 111 15.06 4.13 -1.89
N HIS A 112 13.86 3.85 -1.39
CA HIS A 112 12.62 4.36 -1.98
C HIS A 112 12.52 5.89 -1.89
N ILE A 113 12.86 6.47 -0.73
CA ILE A 113 12.85 7.93 -0.52
C ILE A 113 13.90 8.60 -1.40
N ILE A 114 15.12 8.06 -1.44
CA ILE A 114 16.19 8.59 -2.29
C ILE A 114 15.75 8.54 -3.77
N ASN A 115 15.15 7.44 -4.23
CA ASN A 115 14.67 7.31 -5.61
C ASN A 115 13.47 8.23 -5.91
N GLN A 116 12.59 8.46 -4.94
CA GLN A 116 11.50 9.43 -5.05
C GLN A 116 12.04 10.87 -5.12
N ASP A 117 13.09 11.18 -4.35
CA ASP A 117 13.78 12.47 -4.40
C ASP A 117 14.51 12.67 -5.74
N TYR A 118 15.11 11.60 -6.31
CA TYR A 118 15.66 11.61 -7.68
C TYR A 118 14.59 11.93 -8.75
N GLU A 119 13.35 11.47 -8.59
CA GLU A 119 12.24 11.85 -9.49
C GLU A 119 11.80 13.31 -9.30
N THR A 120 11.80 13.83 -8.07
CA THR A 120 11.46 15.25 -7.79
C THR A 120 12.53 16.24 -8.26
N MET A 121 13.80 15.82 -8.29
CA MET A 121 14.92 16.61 -8.84
C MET A 121 14.77 16.86 -10.36
N ASN A 122 13.96 16.04 -11.04
CA ASN A 122 13.67 16.18 -12.46
C ASN A 122 12.74 17.37 -12.78
N LEU A 123 11.99 17.89 -11.79
CA LEU A 123 11.16 19.09 -11.96
C LEU A 123 12.01 20.37 -11.96
N ASP A 124 13.03 20.48 -11.10
CA ASP A 124 13.93 21.63 -11.07
C ASP A 124 14.79 21.69 -12.35
N VAL A 125 15.27 20.53 -12.83
CA VAL A 125 15.98 20.43 -14.11
C VAL A 125 15.06 20.71 -15.31
N ALA A 126 13.81 20.21 -15.27
CA ALA A 126 12.81 20.54 -16.30
C ALA A 126 12.43 22.03 -16.29
N MET A 127 12.40 22.65 -15.11
CA MET A 127 12.12 24.07 -14.93
C MET A 127 13.28 24.94 -15.45
N GLU A 128 14.54 24.59 -15.17
CA GLU A 128 15.72 25.24 -15.77
C GLU A 128 15.78 25.06 -17.29
N ALA A 129 15.41 23.88 -17.81
CA ALA A 129 15.36 23.61 -19.24
C ALA A 129 14.25 24.40 -19.95
N LEU A 130 13.08 24.57 -19.32
CA LEU A 130 11.99 25.43 -19.82
C LEU A 130 12.37 26.91 -19.76
N GLN A 131 13.00 27.36 -18.67
CA GLN A 131 13.50 28.74 -18.51
C GLN A 131 14.58 29.11 -19.52
N SER A 132 15.31 28.12 -20.04
CA SER A 132 16.32 28.33 -21.08
C SER A 132 15.73 28.53 -22.49
N GLN A 133 14.45 28.22 -22.72
CA GLN A 133 13.80 28.38 -24.02
C GLN A 133 13.41 29.85 -24.29
N SER A 134 13.66 30.32 -25.51
CA SER A 134 13.47 31.71 -25.92
C SER A 134 12.04 32.22 -25.78
N TRP A 135 11.04 31.39 -26.10
CA TRP A 135 9.63 31.72 -25.98
C TRP A 135 9.19 31.87 -24.51
N PHE A 136 9.80 31.12 -23.58
CA PHE A 136 9.51 31.21 -22.15
C PHE A 136 10.09 32.50 -21.54
N LYS A 137 11.31 32.90 -21.92
CA LYS A 137 11.92 34.19 -21.53
C LYS A 137 11.11 35.39 -22.02
N SER A 138 10.48 35.29 -23.20
CA SER A 138 9.60 36.31 -23.75
C SER A 138 8.36 36.54 -22.90
N ILE A 139 7.76 35.46 -22.36
CA ILE A 139 6.58 35.51 -21.49
C ILE A 139 6.89 36.17 -20.15
N ILE A 140 8.05 35.89 -19.54
CA ILE A 140 8.46 36.53 -18.29
C ILE A 140 8.80 38.02 -18.51
N ASN A 141 9.51 38.34 -19.60
CA ASN A 141 9.84 39.73 -19.93
C ASN A 141 8.63 40.60 -20.30
N SER A 142 7.54 40.00 -20.77
CA SER A 142 6.28 40.72 -21.02
C SER A 142 5.44 40.94 -19.76
N GLN A 143 5.77 40.29 -18.63
CA GLN A 143 5.18 40.57 -17.32
C GLN A 143 5.97 41.61 -16.49
N SER A 144 7.24 41.88 -16.81
CA SER A 144 8.07 42.88 -16.09
C SER A 144 7.87 44.34 -16.54
N SER A 145 7.05 44.62 -17.56
CA SER A 145 6.77 45.99 -18.04
C SER A 145 5.57 46.65 -17.34
N ALA A 146 5.44 46.49 -16.02
CA ALA A 146 4.42 47.18 -15.23
C ALA A 146 4.83 47.40 -13.77
N HIS A 147 6.00 47.99 -13.50
CA HIS A 147 6.19 48.88 -12.33
C HIS A 147 7.52 49.65 -12.39
N ASP A 148 7.47 50.97 -12.21
CA ASP A 148 8.58 51.93 -12.36
C ASP A 148 9.78 51.73 -11.38
N PRO A 149 11.02 52.12 -11.78
CA PRO A 149 12.25 51.89 -11.02
C PRO A 149 12.58 53.02 -10.01
N PRO A 150 13.29 52.72 -8.90
CA PRO A 150 13.78 53.74 -7.97
C PRO A 150 15.05 54.44 -8.49
N HIS A 151 15.16 55.72 -8.16
CA HIS A 151 16.22 56.65 -8.57
C HIS A 151 17.64 56.25 -8.12
N GLN A 152 18.62 56.50 -8.99
CA GLN A 152 20.06 56.27 -8.81
C GLN A 152 20.73 57.31 -7.90
N ILE A 153 21.70 56.88 -7.08
CA ILE A 153 22.82 57.72 -6.62
C ILE A 153 24.16 56.97 -6.85
N ASN A 154 24.89 57.48 -7.84
CA ASN A 154 26.33 57.56 -8.18
C ASN A 154 27.35 57.31 -7.02
N TYR A 155 28.59 56.81 -7.14
CA TYR A 155 29.70 57.07 -8.09
C TYR A 155 30.76 55.93 -8.08
N ASN A 156 31.23 55.56 -9.29
CA ASN A 156 32.60 55.32 -9.78
C ASN A 156 33.70 54.64 -8.94
N TYR A 157 34.38 53.63 -9.52
CA TYR A 157 35.85 53.62 -9.78
C TYR A 157 36.25 52.37 -10.60
N ASN A 158 36.63 52.58 -11.86
CA ASN A 158 37.36 51.61 -12.69
C ASN A 158 38.87 51.74 -12.42
N ALA A 159 39.58 50.63 -12.32
CA ALA A 159 41.04 50.56 -12.24
C ALA A 159 41.58 49.69 -13.39
N GLY A 160 42.56 50.25 -14.10
CA GLY A 160 43.48 49.59 -15.05
C GLY A 160 42.85 49.27 -16.41
N ASP A 161 43.42 49.61 -17.55
CA ASP A 161 44.80 49.90 -17.89
C ASP A 161 44.83 50.81 -19.14
N ASP A 162 45.81 51.71 -19.20
CA ASP A 162 46.62 51.99 -20.40
C ASP A 162 47.47 53.25 -20.16
N ASP A 163 48.78 53.00 -20.05
CA ASP A 163 49.91 53.78 -20.55
C ASP A 163 49.90 55.32 -20.41
N LEU A 164 50.93 55.83 -19.70
CA LEU A 164 51.85 56.88 -20.17
C LEU A 164 52.90 57.18 -19.07
N GLU A 165 54.07 56.55 -19.16
CA GLU A 165 55.35 57.10 -18.66
C GLU A 165 55.92 58.08 -19.71
N PRO A 166 56.95 58.93 -19.45
CA PRO A 166 57.66 59.23 -18.20
C PRO A 166 57.82 60.75 -17.97
N LEU A 167 58.68 61.13 -17.01
CA LEU A 167 59.49 62.37 -16.92
C LEU A 167 59.05 63.42 -15.89
N LEU A 168 59.72 63.45 -14.72
CA LEU A 168 60.78 64.44 -14.38
C LEU A 168 60.87 64.85 -12.90
N TRP A 169 62.12 64.86 -12.43
CA TRP A 169 62.76 65.66 -11.36
C TRP A 169 62.34 65.48 -9.88
N GLY A 170 63.33 65.12 -9.07
CA GLY A 170 63.81 66.10 -8.09
C GLY A 170 64.10 65.58 -6.67
N TYR A 171 65.40 65.37 -6.42
CA TYR A 171 66.12 65.27 -5.13
C TYR A 171 65.91 64.04 -4.24
#